data_AF-A0A1F4D8G6-F1
#
_entry.id   AF-A0A1F4D8G6-F1
#
_cell.length_a   1.000
_cell.length_b   1.000
_cell.length_c   1.000
_cell.angle_alpha   90.00
_cell.angle_beta   90.00
_cell.angle_gamma   90.00
#
_symmetry.space_group_name_H-M   'P 1'
#
loop_
_entity.id
_entity.type
_entity.pdbx_description
1 polymer ?
#
loop_
_entity_poly.entity_id
_entity_poly.type
_entity_poly.pdbx_seq_one_letter_code
_entity_poly.pdbx_strand_id
1 'polypeptide(L)'
;MLGQALGLTDEEFEALQGDFRASLLFNEREKGVLAWSEAMTLNTAKRDKAVWEEFRRLFNDAEIVEISLACAMFNMINRLNDSFWTDLEPEEYNRRQHKAVGVTARALEDYACRICSSAEKRDP
;
A
#
# COMPACT_ATOMS: atom_id res chain seq x y z
N MET A 1 2.64 -9.49 11.60
CA MET A 1 3.18 -8.38 10.78
C MET A 1 2.05 -7.43 10.38
N LEU A 2 2.34 -6.17 9.99
CA LEU A 2 1.32 -5.16 9.68
C LEU A 2 0.31 -5.63 8.62
N GLY A 3 0.76 -6.20 7.49
CA GLY A 3 -0.15 -6.66 6.45
C GLY A 3 -1.10 -7.78 6.90
N GLN A 4 -0.63 -8.74 7.71
CA GLN A 4 -1.50 -9.76 8.32
C GLN A 4 -2.54 -9.14 9.26
N ALA A 5 -2.17 -8.09 10.02
CA ALA A 5 -3.11 -7.36 10.86
C ALA A 5 -4.19 -6.62 10.06
N LEU A 6 -3.89 -6.30 8.79
CA LEU A 6 -4.81 -5.70 7.83
C LEU A 6 -5.59 -6.74 7.01
N GLY A 7 -5.36 -8.04 7.23
CA GLY A 7 -6.10 -9.13 6.59
C GLY A 7 -5.41 -9.78 5.39
N LEU A 8 -4.17 -9.42 5.05
CA LEU A 8 -3.43 -10.14 3.99
C LEU A 8 -3.13 -11.58 4.40
N THR A 9 -3.34 -12.52 3.47
CA THR A 9 -3.09 -13.95 3.68
C THR A 9 -1.64 -14.31 3.38
N ASP A 10 -1.20 -15.46 3.91
CA ASP A 10 0.16 -15.94 3.63
C ASP A 10 0.35 -16.24 2.13
N GLU A 11 -0.68 -16.72 1.42
CA GLU A 11 -0.61 -16.91 -0.03
C GLU A 11 -0.44 -15.60 -0.81
N GLU A 12 -1.06 -14.51 -0.34
CA GLU A 12 -0.87 -13.18 -0.94
C GLU A 12 0.56 -12.67 -0.71
N PHE A 13 1.14 -12.90 0.48
CA PHE A 13 2.55 -12.55 0.73
C PHE A 13 3.50 -13.33 -0.18
N GLU A 14 3.30 -14.63 -0.36
CA GLU A 14 4.10 -15.43 -1.29
C GLU A 14 3.96 -14.92 -2.73
N ALA A 15 2.74 -14.57 -3.15
CA ALA A 15 2.51 -14.00 -4.47
C ALA A 15 3.19 -12.64 -4.68
N LEU A 16 3.26 -11.80 -3.64
CA LEU A 16 3.98 -10.51 -3.67
C LEU A 16 5.50 -10.67 -3.76
N GLN A 17 6.06 -11.72 -3.14
CA GLN A 17 7.49 -12.03 -3.26
C GLN A 17 7.86 -12.67 -4.59
N GLY A 18 6.90 -13.32 -5.24
CA GLY A 18 7.03 -13.93 -6.56
C GLY A 18 6.56 -13.02 -7.70
N ASP A 19 5.96 -13.63 -8.74
CA ASP A 19 5.38 -12.90 -9.86
C ASP A 19 3.90 -12.56 -9.59
N PHE A 20 3.68 -11.43 -8.90
CA PHE A 20 2.33 -10.96 -8.60
C PHE A 20 1.50 -10.66 -9.86
N ARG A 21 2.13 -10.41 -11.02
CA ARG A 21 1.43 -10.09 -12.27
C ARG A 21 0.70 -11.33 -12.82
N ALA A 22 1.31 -12.51 -12.66
CA ALA A 22 0.72 -13.80 -13.01
C ALA A 22 -0.29 -14.33 -11.98
N SER A 23 -0.29 -13.79 -10.76
CA SER A 23 -1.19 -14.24 -9.69
C SER A 23 -2.66 -13.96 -10.02
N LEU A 24 -3.53 -14.92 -9.69
CA LEU A 24 -4.99 -14.75 -9.74
C LEU A 24 -5.56 -14.15 -8.44
N LEU A 25 -4.71 -13.98 -7.41
CA LEU A 25 -5.13 -13.40 -6.12
C LEU A 25 -5.35 -11.89 -6.20
N PHE A 26 -4.76 -11.22 -7.20
CA PHE A 26 -4.88 -9.78 -7.39
C PHE A 26 -5.69 -9.46 -8.64
N ASN A 27 -6.60 -8.50 -8.50
CA ASN A 27 -7.31 -7.93 -9.64
C ASN A 27 -6.42 -6.93 -10.42
N GLU A 28 -6.93 -6.46 -11.57
CA GLU A 28 -6.22 -5.54 -12.45
C GLU A 28 -5.79 -4.23 -11.75
N ARG A 29 -6.65 -3.67 -10.89
CA ARG A 29 -6.33 -2.43 -10.16
C ARG A 29 -5.23 -2.68 -9.13
N GLU A 30 -5.32 -3.77 -8.37
CA GLU A 30 -4.30 -4.16 -7.38
C GLU A 30 -2.94 -4.39 -8.06
N LYS A 31 -2.90 -5.10 -9.19
CA LYS A 31 -1.68 -5.28 -9.98
C LYS A 31 -1.11 -3.95 -10.47
N GLY A 32 -1.97 -3.02 -10.89
CA GLY A 32 -1.59 -1.66 -11.25
C GLY A 32 -0.92 -0.90 -10.08
N VAL A 33 -1.51 -0.97 -8.88
CA VAL A 33 -0.92 -0.37 -7.66
C VAL A 33 0.43 -0.98 -7.33
N LEU A 34 0.53 -2.32 -7.37
CA LEU A 34 1.77 -3.04 -7.07
C LEU A 34 2.88 -2.68 -8.05
N ALA A 35 2.58 -2.65 -9.35
CA ALA A 35 3.54 -2.27 -10.38
C ALA A 35 4.00 -0.80 -10.25
N TRP A 36 3.07 0.12 -9.97
CA TRP A 36 3.41 1.52 -9.73
C TRP A 36 4.25 1.71 -8.47
N SER A 37 3.91 1.01 -7.39
CA SER A 37 4.64 1.04 -6.12
C SER A 37 6.08 0.55 -6.31
N GLU A 38 6.27 -0.57 -6.99
CA GLU A 38 7.59 -1.11 -7.36
C GLU A 38 8.40 -0.09 -8.18
N ALA A 39 7.78 0.52 -9.20
CA ALA A 39 8.46 1.50 -10.05
C ALA A 39 8.86 2.78 -9.28
N MET A 40 8.04 3.24 -8.34
CA MET A 40 8.36 4.37 -7.46
C MET A 40 9.49 4.04 -6.49
N THR A 41 9.46 2.85 -5.88
CA THR A 41 10.49 2.40 -4.93
C THR A 41 11.85 2.19 -5.59
N LEU A 42 11.88 1.63 -6.81
CA LEU A 42 13.11 1.42 -7.58
C LEU A 42 13.56 2.66 -8.37
N ASN A 43 12.86 3.80 -8.22
CA ASN A 43 13.08 5.04 -8.97
C ASN A 43 13.07 4.83 -10.51
N THR A 44 12.23 3.93 -11.02
CA THR A 44 12.07 3.66 -12.45
C THR A 44 10.82 4.32 -13.07
N ALA A 45 9.89 4.82 -12.25
CA ALA A 45 8.62 5.40 -12.70
C ALA A 45 8.76 6.43 -13.84
N LYS A 46 9.81 7.27 -13.83
CA LYS A 46 10.05 8.27 -14.89
C LYS A 46 10.36 7.65 -16.27
N ARG A 47 11.00 6.47 -16.29
CA ARG A 47 11.46 5.81 -17.53
C ARG A 47 10.55 4.66 -17.96
N ASP A 48 9.77 4.10 -17.04
CA ASP A 48 8.82 3.04 -17.34
C ASP A 48 7.44 3.61 -17.73
N LYS A 49 7.35 4.03 -18.99
CA LYS A 49 6.10 4.60 -19.52
C LYS A 49 4.96 3.59 -19.55
N ALA A 50 5.26 2.30 -19.73
CA ALA A 50 4.22 1.28 -19.80
C ALA A 50 3.49 1.15 -18.46
N VAL A 51 4.23 1.14 -17.35
CA VAL A 51 3.65 1.14 -16.00
C VAL A 51 2.84 2.41 -15.76
N TRP A 52 3.32 3.59 -16.19
CA TRP A 52 2.57 4.84 -16.05
C TRP A 52 1.25 4.84 -16.83
N GLU A 53 1.27 4.46 -18.12
CA GLU A 53 0.06 4.47 -18.95
C GLU A 53 -0.99 3.49 -18.43
N GLU A 54 -0.57 2.30 -18.00
CA GLU A 54 -1.48 1.31 -17.43
C GLU A 54 -2.05 1.77 -16.09
N PHE A 55 -1.21 2.35 -15.22
CA PHE A 55 -1.66 2.91 -13.95
C PHE A 55 -2.66 4.07 -14.17
N ARG A 56 -2.34 5.01 -15.07
CA ARG A 56 -3.22 6.13 -15.40
C ARG A 56 -4.54 5.68 -16.04
N ARG A 57 -4.56 4.56 -16.77
CA ARG A 57 -5.78 3.98 -17.34
C ARG A 57 -6.72 3.45 -16.25
N LEU A 58 -6.16 2.95 -15.15
CA LEU A 58 -6.90 2.28 -14.08
C LEU A 58 -7.44 3.25 -13.03
N PHE A 59 -6.80 4.39 -12.80
CA PHE A 59 -7.08 5.29 -11.68
C PHE A 59 -7.38 6.73 -12.13
N ASN A 60 -8.20 7.44 -11.36
CA ASN A 60 -8.41 8.87 -11.55
C ASN A 60 -7.27 9.71 -10.94
N ASP A 61 -7.23 11.01 -11.23
CA ASP A 61 -6.16 11.90 -10.79
C ASP A 61 -5.99 11.95 -9.25
N ALA A 62 -7.08 11.90 -8.49
CA ALA A 62 -7.02 11.92 -7.02
C ALA A 62 -6.43 10.62 -6.48
N GLU A 63 -6.89 9.47 -6.97
CA GLU A 63 -6.37 8.15 -6.62
C GLU A 63 -4.87 8.02 -6.96
N ILE A 64 -4.46 8.50 -8.14
CA ILE A 64 -3.05 8.52 -8.56
C ILE A 64 -2.19 9.29 -7.55
N VAL A 65 -2.66 10.45 -7.10
CA VAL A 65 -1.94 11.28 -6.12
C VAL A 65 -1.87 10.56 -4.78
N GLU A 66 -2.98 10.03 -4.27
CA GLU A 66 -3.03 9.33 -2.97
C GLU A 66 -2.11 8.11 -2.93
N ILE A 67 -2.19 7.26 -3.94
CA ILE A 67 -1.33 6.06 -4.06
C ILE A 67 0.15 6.47 -4.13
N SER A 68 0.46 7.49 -4.94
CA SER A 68 1.84 7.97 -5.09
C SER A 68 2.39 8.60 -3.81
N LEU A 69 1.56 9.31 -3.05
CA LEU A 69 1.93 9.88 -1.75
C LEU A 69 2.21 8.78 -0.73
N ALA A 70 1.38 7.73 -0.68
CA ALA A 70 1.63 6.57 0.17
C ALA A 70 2.98 5.93 -0.16
N CYS A 71 3.25 5.68 -1.46
CA CYS A 71 4.54 5.15 -1.92
C CYS A 71 5.71 6.05 -1.50
N ALA A 72 5.59 7.37 -1.72
CA ALA A 72 6.62 8.34 -1.38
C ALA A 72 6.92 8.37 0.13
N MET A 73 5.89 8.32 0.96
CA MET A 73 6.01 8.28 2.42
C MET A 73 6.78 7.04 2.89
N PHE A 74 6.41 5.84 2.42
CA PHE A 74 7.13 4.62 2.78
C PHE A 74 8.57 4.62 2.24
N ASN A 75 8.79 5.12 1.02
CA ASN A 75 10.13 5.26 0.48
C ASN A 75 11.00 6.28 1.25
N MET A 76 10.41 7.30 1.87
CA MET A 76 11.11 8.20 2.79
C MET A 76 11.48 7.48 4.08
N ILE A 77 10.55 6.75 4.69
CA ILE A 77 10.78 5.98 5.93
C ILE A 77 11.89 4.95 5.70
N ASN A 78 11.88 4.23 4.58
CA ASN A 78 12.93 3.27 4.22
C ASN A 78 14.32 3.92 4.21
N ARG A 79 14.44 5.12 3.63
CA ARG A 79 15.72 5.87 3.59
C ARG A 79 16.19 6.31 4.97
N LEU A 80 15.26 6.73 5.84
CA LEU A 80 15.60 7.12 7.21
C LEU A 80 16.05 5.91 8.03
N ASN A 81 15.31 4.81 7.97
CA ASN A 81 15.64 3.58 8.70
C ASN A 81 17.01 3.02 8.27
N ASP A 82 17.28 3.02 6.96
CA ASP A 82 18.58 2.60 6.40
C ASP A 82 19.71 3.55 6.83
N SER A 83 19.51 4.86 6.68
CA SER A 83 20.53 5.88 7.05
C SER A 83 20.89 5.85 8.54
N PHE A 84 19.93 5.51 9.40
CA PHE A 84 20.11 5.45 10.85
C PHE A 84 20.36 4.04 11.38
N TRP A 85 20.52 3.04 10.51
CA TRP A 85 20.81 1.66 10.92
C TRP A 85 19.78 1.15 11.93
N THR A 86 18.51 1.45 11.65
CA THR A 86 17.41 1.08 12.55
C THR A 86 17.26 -0.43 12.57
N ASP A 87 17.56 -1.04 13.70
CA ASP A 87 17.35 -2.47 13.92
C ASP A 87 15.86 -2.81 14.04
N LEU A 88 15.49 -3.99 13.56
CA LEU A 88 14.14 -4.52 13.73
C LEU A 88 13.87 -4.80 15.21
N GLU A 89 12.71 -4.37 15.70
CA GLU A 89 12.31 -4.66 17.06
C GLU A 89 12.06 -6.16 17.27
N PRO A 90 12.33 -6.67 18.48
CA PRO A 90 12.00 -8.05 18.82
C PRO A 90 10.53 -8.35 18.63
N GLU A 91 10.21 -9.59 18.25
CA GLU A 91 8.83 -10.01 17.99
C GLU A 91 7.89 -9.77 19.20
N GLU A 92 8.40 -9.91 20.42
CA GLU A 92 7.65 -9.63 21.64
C GLU A 92 7.19 -8.15 21.71
N TYR A 93 8.04 -7.21 21.32
CA TYR A 93 7.71 -5.79 21.30
C TYR A 93 6.64 -5.49 20.23
N ASN A 94 6.79 -6.07 19.03
CA ASN A 94 5.82 -5.93 17.94
C ASN A 94 4.43 -6.44 18.35
N ARG A 95 4.34 -7.60 19.04
CA ARG A 95 3.06 -8.12 19.54
C ARG A 95 2.39 -7.20 20.56
N ARG A 96 3.16 -6.49 21.39
CA ARG A 96 2.62 -5.49 22.33
C ARG A 96 2.03 -4.29 21.58
N GLN A 97 2.69 -3.83 20.53
CA GLN A 97 2.14 -2.77 19.67
C GLN A 97 0.87 -3.20 18.95
N HIS A 98 0.80 -4.42 18.41
CA HIS A 98 -0.41 -4.95 17.77
C HIS A 98 -1.63 -4.94 18.70
N LYS A 99 -1.44 -5.27 19.99
CA LYS A 99 -2.51 -5.19 21.00
C LYS A 99 -2.86 -3.75 21.40
N ALA A 100 -1.94 -2.81 21.24
CA ALA A 100 -2.12 -1.41 21.63
C ALA A 100 -2.93 -0.60 20.61
N VAL A 101 -2.85 -0.94 19.32
CA VAL A 101 -3.54 -0.16 18.27
C VAL A 101 -5.04 -0.45 18.25
N GLY A 102 -5.50 -1.66 18.60
CA GLY A 102 -6.94 -1.99 18.73
C GLY A 102 -7.78 -1.81 17.45
N VAL A 103 -7.15 -1.41 16.34
CA VAL A 103 -7.79 -1.18 15.04
C VAL A 103 -7.87 -2.52 14.31
N THR A 104 -9.09 -2.93 13.96
CA THR A 104 -9.36 -4.10 13.12
C THR A 104 -9.47 -3.69 11.66
N ALA A 105 -9.30 -4.63 10.72
CA ALA A 105 -9.56 -4.39 9.30
C ALA A 105 -10.95 -3.76 9.07
N ARG A 106 -11.97 -4.29 9.77
CA ARG A 106 -13.33 -3.73 9.79
C ARG A 106 -13.39 -2.27 10.24
N ALA A 107 -12.60 -1.88 11.26
CA ALA A 107 -12.56 -0.49 11.71
C ALA A 107 -11.94 0.45 10.67
N LEU A 108 -10.99 -0.03 9.86
CA LEU A 108 -10.44 0.72 8.73
C LEU A 108 -11.43 0.82 7.58
N GLU A 109 -12.13 -0.27 7.26
CA GLU A 109 -13.21 -0.30 6.27
C GLU A 109 -14.33 0.68 6.65
N ASP A 110 -14.82 0.64 7.89
CA ASP A 110 -15.86 1.54 8.39
C ASP A 110 -15.41 3.02 8.28
N TYR A 111 -14.14 3.30 8.58
CA TYR A 111 -13.56 4.64 8.44
C TYR A 111 -13.44 5.09 6.98
N ALA A 112 -12.92 4.24 6.10
CA ALA A 112 -12.79 4.51 4.68
C ALA A 112 -14.16 4.76 4.03
N CYS A 113 -15.15 3.90 4.33
CA CYS A 113 -16.54 4.08 3.90
C CYS A 113 -17.13 5.42 4.39
N ARG A 114 -16.87 5.83 5.63
CA ARG A 114 -17.33 7.11 6.16
C ARG A 114 -16.73 8.30 5.41
N ILE A 115 -15.44 8.22 5.04
CA ILE A 115 -14.79 9.26 4.24
C ILE A 115 -15.39 9.31 2.83
N CYS A 116 -15.53 8.17 2.15
CA CYS A 116 -16.13 8.10 0.82
C CYS A 116 -17.57 8.64 0.81
N SER A 117 -18.38 8.28 1.82
CA SER A 117 -19.76 8.77 1.97
C SER A 117 -19.86 10.28 2.26
N SER A 118 -18.79 10.86 2.84
CA SER A 118 -18.75 12.29 3.17
C SER A 118 -18.31 13.16 1.99
N ALA A 119 -17.63 12.58 1.00
CA ALA A 119 -17.29 13.26 -0.26
C ALA A 119 -18.53 13.52 -1.13
N GLU A 120 -19.58 12.71 -0.99
CA GLU A 120 -20.82 12.79 -1.79
C GLU A 120 -21.82 13.85 -1.30
N LYS A 121 -21.59 14.48 -0.13
CA LYS A 121 -22.52 15.46 0.48
C LYS A 121 -22.03 16.90 0.45
N ARG A 122 -21.04 17.24 -0.38
CA ARG A 122 -20.53 18.60 -0.50
C ARG A 122 -20.67 19.13 -1.92
N ASP A 123 -21.88 19.51 -2.27
CA ASP A 123 -22.12 20.67 -3.15
C ASP A 123 -23.45 21.35 -2.77
N PRO A 124 -23.53 22.69 -2.83
CA PRO A 124 -24.71 23.48 -2.47
C PRO A 124 -25.85 23.40 -3.50
#